data_AF-A0A1M2ZPX2-F1
#
_entry.id   AF-A0A1M2ZPX2-F1
#
_cell.length_a   1.000
_cell.length_b   1.000
_cell.length_c   1.000
_cell.angle_alpha   90.00
_cell.angle_beta   90.00
_cell.angle_gamma   90.00
#
_symmetry.space_group_name_H-M   'P 1'
#
loop_
_entity.id
_entity.type
_entity.pdbx_description
1 polymer ?
#
loop_
_entity_poly.entity_id
_entity_poly.type
_entity_poly.pdbx_seq_one_letter_code
_entity_poly.pdbx_strand_id
1 'polypeptide(L)' 'AMEKCYGVAKAGKNDCKAGAGTSCAGTSKVDYQGNAWKLVKAGTCTTIKTPKGPGSLSPKA' A
#
# COMPACT_ATOMS: atom_id res chain seq x y z
N ALA A 1 5.60 8.67 -13.57
CA ALA A 1 5.11 8.97 -12.21
C ALA A 1 4.84 7.67 -11.46
N MET A 2 5.12 7.62 -10.16
CA MET A 2 4.71 6.53 -9.28
C MET A 2 3.57 7.02 -8.39
N GLU A 3 2.67 6.11 -7.99
CA GLU A 3 1.55 6.42 -7.09
C GLU A 3 1.59 5.52 -5.86
N LYS A 4 1.06 6.03 -4.75
CA LYS A 4 0.85 5.23 -3.54
C LYS A 4 -0.42 4.41 -3.74
N CYS A 5 -0.27 3.10 -3.71
CA CYS A 5 -1.41 2.20 -3.81
C CYS A 5 -1.63 1.47 -2.51
N TYR A 6 -2.76 1.76 -1.86
CA TYR A 6 -3.19 1.23 -0.57
C TYR A 6 -3.97 -0.07 -0.74
N GLY A 7 -3.84 -0.96 0.24
CA GLY A 7 -4.52 -2.26 0.23
C GLY A 7 -3.92 -3.28 -0.73
N VAL A 8 -2.76 -3.01 -1.34
CA VAL A 8 -2.02 -3.97 -2.20
C VAL A 8 -0.77 -4.53 -1.53
N ALA A 9 -0.34 -3.92 -0.42
CA ALA A 9 0.82 -4.37 0.34
C ALA A 9 0.53 -5.70 1.06
N LYS A 10 1.45 -6.66 0.94
CA LYS A 10 1.42 -7.93 1.69
C LYS A 10 1.94 -7.72 3.12
N ALA A 11 1.68 -8.69 3.99
CA ALA A 11 2.27 -8.73 5.34
C ALA A 11 3.80 -8.54 5.25
N GLY A 12 4.35 -7.68 6.09
CA GLY A 12 5.77 -7.31 6.08
C GLY A 12 6.24 -6.45 4.90
N LYS A 13 5.36 -6.03 3.97
CA LYS A 13 5.75 -5.37 2.70
C LYS A 13 5.11 -4.00 2.48
N ASN A 14 4.88 -3.24 3.55
CA ASN A 14 4.45 -1.85 3.45
C ASN A 14 5.61 -0.99 2.93
N ASP A 15 5.47 -0.30 1.81
CA ASP A 15 6.49 0.63 1.29
C ASP A 15 6.34 2.03 1.90
N CYS A 16 5.58 2.11 2.99
CA CYS A 16 5.28 3.36 3.65
C CYS A 16 6.54 4.08 4.11
N LYS A 17 6.68 5.31 3.63
CA LYS A 17 7.70 6.26 4.08
C LYS A 17 7.02 7.23 5.04
N ALA A 18 7.11 6.95 6.33
CA ALA A 18 6.83 7.95 7.35
C ALA A 18 8.09 8.83 7.51
N GLY A 19 7.93 10.06 7.97
CA GLY A 19 8.99 11.07 7.97
C GLY A 19 10.23 10.68 8.79
N ALA A 20 11.21 11.59 8.87
CA ALA A 20 12.42 11.37 9.67
C ALA A 20 12.06 10.97 11.10
N GLY A 21 12.58 9.81 11.56
CA GLY A 21 12.30 9.24 12.88
C GLY A 21 11.11 8.28 12.97
N THR A 22 10.33 8.08 11.90
CA THR A 22 9.22 7.10 11.87
C THR A 22 9.36 6.16 10.69
N SER A 23 9.45 4.85 10.93
CA SER A 23 9.43 3.84 9.87
C SER A 23 8.11 3.08 9.90
N CYS A 24 7.33 3.22 8.84
CA CYS A 24 6.22 2.31 8.51
C CYS A 24 6.61 1.31 7.41
N ALA A 25 7.87 1.36 6.95
CA ALA A 25 8.37 0.39 6.00
C ALA A 25 8.38 -1.00 6.65
N GLY A 26 7.76 -1.97 6.00
CA GLY A 26 7.64 -3.33 6.51
C GLY A 26 6.57 -3.56 7.59
N THR A 27 5.77 -2.57 7.97
CA THR A 27 4.82 -2.70 9.10
C THR A 27 3.44 -3.27 8.76
N SER A 28 3.23 -3.84 7.57
CA SER A 28 1.95 -4.49 7.25
C SER A 28 1.79 -5.74 8.11
N LYS A 29 0.84 -5.73 9.06
CA LYS A 29 0.53 -6.87 9.92
C LYS A 29 -0.22 -7.97 9.17
N VAL A 30 -1.05 -7.58 8.21
CA VAL A 30 -1.82 -8.51 7.39
C VAL A 30 -1.59 -8.25 5.90
N ASP A 31 -1.91 -9.24 5.08
CA ASP A 31 -2.00 -9.02 3.65
C ASP A 31 -3.13 -8.06 3.31
N TYR A 32 -2.86 -7.16 2.35
CA TYR A 32 -3.81 -6.20 1.82
C TYR A 32 -4.37 -5.28 2.91
N GLN A 33 -3.52 -4.88 3.84
CA GLN A 33 -3.90 -3.98 4.93
C GLN A 33 -4.26 -2.62 4.35
N GLY A 34 -5.43 -2.08 4.72
CA GLY A 34 -6.00 -0.88 4.09
C GLY A 34 -5.15 0.39 4.21
N ASN A 35 -4.40 0.52 5.31
CA ASN A 35 -3.47 1.64 5.54
C ASN A 35 -2.03 1.34 5.06
N ALA A 36 -1.74 0.11 4.62
CA ALA A 36 -0.45 -0.25 4.04
C ALA A 36 -0.49 -0.05 2.53
N TRP A 37 0.59 0.49 1.99
CA TRP A 37 0.66 0.83 0.57
C TRP A 37 1.98 0.39 -0.07
N LYS A 38 1.94 0.22 -1.39
CA LYS A 38 3.13 0.06 -2.23
C LYS A 38 3.25 1.19 -3.23
N LEU A 39 4.49 1.51 -3.60
CA LEU A 39 4.77 2.37 -4.73
C LEU A 39 4.57 1.57 -6.02
N VAL A 40 3.58 1.96 -6.81
CA VAL A 40 3.27 1.32 -8.09
C VAL A 40 3.34 2.36 -9.21
N LYS A 41 3.38 1.90 -10.45
CA LYS A 41 3.37 2.81 -11.61
C LYS A 41 2.03 3.54 -11.64
N ALA A 42 2.04 4.86 -11.84
CA ALA A 42 0.80 5.64 -11.88
C ALA A 42 -0.19 5.08 -12.91
N GLY A 43 -1.47 5.00 -12.54
CA GLY A 43 -2.54 4.40 -13.36
C GLY A 43 -2.68 2.88 -13.23
N THR A 44 -1.87 2.22 -12.38
CA THR A 44 -1.98 0.77 -12.16
C THR A 44 -2.63 0.41 -10.83
N CYS A 45 -2.74 1.34 -9.89
CA CYS A 45 -3.23 1.01 -8.56
C CYS A 45 -4.64 0.39 -8.55
N THR A 46 -5.57 0.98 -9.29
CA THR A 46 -6.96 0.50 -9.38
C THR A 46 -7.10 -0.76 -10.23
N THR A 47 -6.10 -1.08 -11.06
CA THR A 47 -6.07 -2.30 -11.89
C THR A 47 -5.46 -3.49 -11.15
N ILE A 48 -4.72 -3.25 -10.06
CA ILE A 48 -4.21 -4.30 -9.18
C ILE A 48 -5.37 -4.95 -8.44
N LYS A 49 -5.68 -6.19 -8.81
CA LYS A 49 -6.64 -7.03 -8.11
C LYS A 49 -5.98 -7.72 -6.93
N THR A 50 -6.60 -7.58 -5.76
CA THR A 50 -6.22 -8.33 -4.56
C THR A 50 -7.41 -9.16 -4.08
N PRO A 51 -7.20 -10.18 -3.25
CA PRO A 51 -8.27 -10.91 -2.55
C PRO A 51 -9.22 -10.02 -1.74
N LYS A 52 -8.79 -8.83 -1.29
CA LYS A 52 -9.65 -7.86 -0.58
C LYS A 52 -10.27 -6.79 -1.51
N GLY A 53 -10.16 -6.98 -2.82
CA GLY A 53 -10.65 -6.04 -3.83
C GLY A 53 -9.53 -5.24 -4.52
N PRO A 54 -9.88 -4.25 -5.35
CA PRO A 54 -8.90 -3.44 -6.06
C PRO A 54 -8.11 -2.54 -5.09
N GLY A 55 -6.88 -2.24 -5.48
CA GLY A 55 -6.04 -1.23 -4.84
C GLY A 55 -6.70 0.15 -4.82
N SER A 56 -6.30 0.99 -3.87
CA SER A 56 -6.86 2.34 -3.68
C SER A 56 -5.78 3.41 -3.68
N LEU A 57 -6.08 4.57 -4.26
CA LEU A 57 -5.20 5.74 -4.21
C LEU A 57 -5.22 6.43 -2.83
N SER A 58 -6.21 6.10 -2.00
CA SER A 58 -6.36 6.58 -0.62
C SER A 58 -6.29 5.43 0.38
N PRO A 59 -5.82 5.68 1.62
CA PRO A 59 -5.86 4.69 2.70
C PRO A 59 -7.29 4.20 2.89
N LYS A 60 -7.48 2.87 2.92
CA LYS A 60 -8.74 2.26 3.35
C LYS A 60 -8.70 2.11 4.87
N ALA A 61 -9.76 2.56 5.55
CA ALA A 61 -9.94 2.37 6.98
C ALA A 61 -10.01 0.89 7.34
#